data_AF-A0A950YEN1-F1
#
_entry.id   AF-A0A950YEN1-F1
#
_cell.length_a   1.000
_cell.length_b   1.000
_cell.length_c   1.000
_cell.angle_alpha   90.00
_cell.angle_beta   90.00
_cell.angle_gamma   90.00
#
_symmetry.space_group_name_H-M   'P 1'
#
loop_
_entity.id
_entity.type
_entity.pdbx_description
1 polymer ?
#
loop_
_entity_poly.entity_id
_entity_poly.type
_entity_poly.pdbx_seq_one_letter_code
_entity_poly.pdbx_strand_id
1 'polypeptide(L)'
;MTDIGWETEQFQRHRPHLKAVAYRMLGSVSESEDALQEAWLRLSRSQQATIDNARAWLTTIVGRVCIDMLRARRSRREDYVGCWVPEPIVDVDEQADPEQQVLMADTVGLALLVVLETLTPTERVAYVLHDMFAIPSAEIAQIIDRSPEATRQLASRARRRVRGAMPQHDADLASQREVIDAFLAASRAGDFDALLAVLDPEVVFRASGTPELQQERKGATDVARTLATFGPHFATMCHPATVNGQAGLVIRTHQGPLGAAGFTIRGGLITTVDFSIDPEQQQGLENLLRDPRGRPGAVAERIIDEALSWPGVSRENGHLGSLMLRVGRRELGHLHGDAVADVPLPDALEPDSGWVRIPLDTEESAQRALALMRGNYERGKAGEPSGT
;
A
#
# COMPACT_ATOMS: atom_id res chain seq x y z
N MET A 1 7.65 27.16 -36.37
CA MET A 1 7.55 26.07 -35.38
C MET A 1 6.60 26.55 -34.31
N THR A 2 5.44 25.92 -34.21
CA THR A 2 4.31 26.32 -33.34
C THR A 2 4.71 26.32 -31.87
N ASP A 3 4.40 27.39 -31.13
CA ASP A 3 4.67 27.58 -29.69
C ASP A 3 4.30 26.37 -28.82
N ILE A 4 3.20 25.70 -29.18
CA ILE A 4 2.69 24.49 -28.52
C ILE A 4 3.74 23.36 -28.45
N GLY A 5 4.59 23.23 -29.48
CA GLY A 5 5.63 22.20 -29.52
C GLY A 5 6.76 22.46 -28.52
N TRP A 6 7.15 23.72 -28.35
CA TRP A 6 8.21 24.11 -27.43
C TRP A 6 7.75 24.00 -25.96
N GLU A 7 6.53 24.45 -25.66
CA GLU A 7 5.94 24.32 -24.32
C GLU A 7 5.85 22.84 -23.90
N THR A 8 5.40 21.98 -24.81
CA THR A 8 5.32 20.53 -24.58
C THR A 8 6.72 19.95 -24.30
N GLU A 9 7.70 20.30 -25.12
CA GLU A 9 9.08 19.82 -24.95
C GLU A 9 9.69 20.25 -23.60
N GLN A 10 9.54 21.53 -23.23
CA GLN A 10 10.06 22.03 -21.94
C GLN A 10 9.36 21.39 -20.74
N PHE A 11 8.03 21.21 -20.83
CA PHE A 11 7.27 20.56 -19.76
C PHE A 11 7.69 19.10 -19.60
N GLN A 12 7.74 18.32 -20.69
CA GLN A 12 8.15 16.91 -20.64
C GLN A 12 9.59 16.76 -20.14
N ARG A 13 10.50 17.65 -20.56
CA ARG A 13 11.89 17.66 -20.09
C ARG A 13 12.02 17.86 -18.57
N HIS A 14 11.10 18.59 -17.95
CA HIS A 14 11.14 18.88 -16.52
C HIS A 14 10.12 18.08 -15.69
N ARG A 15 9.24 17.30 -16.34
CA ARG A 15 8.19 16.52 -15.71
C ARG A 15 8.67 15.65 -14.54
N PRO A 16 9.80 14.91 -14.62
CA PRO A 16 10.27 14.10 -13.49
C PRO A 16 10.60 14.95 -12.24
N HIS A 17 11.26 16.10 -12.43
CA HIS A 17 11.57 17.03 -11.35
C HIS A 17 10.30 17.65 -10.75
N LEU A 18 9.36 18.07 -11.60
CA LEU A 18 8.10 18.67 -11.17
C LEU A 18 7.25 17.68 -10.38
N LYS A 19 7.20 16.42 -10.82
CA LYS A 19 6.53 15.31 -10.14
C LYS A 19 7.16 15.04 -8.77
N ALA A 20 8.49 15.06 -8.68
CA ALA A 20 9.20 14.92 -7.40
C ALA A 20 8.88 16.04 -6.42
N VAL A 21 8.83 17.30 -6.90
CA VAL A 21 8.43 18.46 -6.10
C VAL A 21 6.99 18.31 -5.61
N ALA A 22 6.05 18.04 -6.52
CA ALA A 22 4.64 17.88 -6.20
C ALA A 22 4.42 16.76 -5.18
N TYR A 23 5.03 15.59 -5.40
CA TYR A 23 4.90 14.44 -4.52
C TYR A 23 5.45 14.74 -3.13
N ARG A 24 6.56 15.46 -3.03
CA ARG A 24 7.12 15.83 -1.73
C ARG A 24 6.26 16.85 -0.97
N MET A 25 5.54 17.70 -1.68
CA MET A 25 4.60 18.66 -1.08
C MET A 25 3.28 17.99 -0.67
N LEU A 26 2.76 17.10 -1.50
CA LEU A 26 1.42 16.55 -1.38
C LEU A 26 1.37 15.18 -0.70
N GLY A 27 2.43 14.38 -0.79
CA GLY A 27 2.46 12.96 -0.39
C GLY A 27 1.46 12.07 -1.16
N SER A 28 0.88 12.64 -2.23
CA SER A 28 -0.04 12.10 -3.24
C SER A 28 0.62 11.71 -4.54
N VAL A 29 0.64 10.47 -5.05
CA VAL A 29 1.03 10.24 -6.47
C VAL A 29 -0.06 10.78 -7.38
N SER A 30 -1.32 10.40 -7.15
CA SER A 30 -2.48 10.89 -7.91
C SER A 30 -2.57 12.42 -7.85
N GLU A 31 -2.54 13.00 -6.64
CA GLU A 31 -2.59 14.45 -6.51
C GLU A 31 -1.37 15.17 -7.11
N SER A 32 -0.22 14.50 -7.24
CA SER A 32 0.92 15.07 -7.95
C SER A 32 0.69 15.15 -9.45
N GLU A 33 0.12 14.10 -10.05
CA GLU A 33 -0.26 14.12 -11.47
C GLU A 33 -1.34 15.18 -11.73
N ASP A 34 -2.33 15.30 -10.84
CA ASP A 34 -3.35 16.37 -10.92
C ASP A 34 -2.70 17.76 -10.87
N ALA A 35 -1.73 17.97 -9.96
CA ALA A 35 -1.01 19.23 -9.86
C ALA A 35 -0.20 19.55 -11.12
N LEU A 36 0.41 18.53 -11.73
CA LEU A 36 1.14 18.65 -12.99
C LEU A 36 0.19 18.96 -14.16
N GLN A 37 -0.98 18.31 -14.21
CA GLN A 37 -2.00 18.55 -15.22
C GLN A 37 -2.52 19.99 -15.14
N GLU A 38 -2.85 20.47 -13.95
CA GLU A 38 -3.27 21.87 -13.73
C GLU A 38 -2.15 22.86 -14.10
N ALA A 39 -0.89 22.55 -13.78
CA ALA A 39 0.25 23.37 -14.19
C ALA A 39 0.42 23.43 -15.72
N TRP A 40 0.23 22.31 -16.41
CA TRP A 40 0.23 22.24 -17.88
C TRP A 40 -0.90 23.07 -18.50
N LEU A 41 -2.11 23.00 -17.93
CA LEU A 41 -3.25 23.81 -18.38
C LEU A 41 -3.00 25.32 -18.19
N ARG A 42 -2.28 25.71 -17.13
CA ARG A 42 -1.87 27.10 -16.92
C ARG A 42 -0.81 27.55 -17.92
N LEU A 43 0.15 26.69 -18.26
CA LEU A 43 1.18 26.96 -19.28
C LEU A 43 0.57 27.12 -20.67
N SER A 44 -0.26 26.17 -21.11
CA SER A 44 -0.87 26.22 -22.45
C SER A 44 -1.81 27.42 -22.67
N ARG A 45 -2.28 28.05 -21.59
CA ARG A 45 -3.07 29.30 -21.63
C ARG A 45 -2.20 30.55 -21.59
N SER A 46 -0.92 30.47 -21.22
CA SER A 46 -0.02 31.62 -21.16
C SER A 46 0.59 31.93 -22.52
N GLN A 47 -0.17 32.59 -23.39
CA GLN A 47 0.21 32.89 -24.79
C GLN A 47 1.42 33.84 -24.99
N GLN A 48 2.17 34.25 -23.95
CA GLN A 48 2.97 35.47 -24.03
C GLN A 48 4.29 35.55 -23.24
N ALA A 49 4.80 34.47 -22.63
CA ALA A 49 6.05 34.58 -21.87
C ALA A 49 7.23 33.99 -22.63
N THR A 50 8.21 34.82 -23.01
CA THR A 50 9.58 34.34 -23.22
C THR A 50 10.09 33.84 -21.85
N ILE A 51 10.03 32.53 -21.62
CA ILE A 51 10.43 31.95 -20.33
C ILE A 51 11.94 31.70 -20.37
N ASP A 52 12.72 32.62 -19.80
CA ASP A 52 14.19 32.50 -19.74
C ASP A 52 14.66 31.27 -18.93
N ASN A 53 13.88 30.87 -17.91
CA ASN A 53 14.13 29.68 -17.10
C ASN A 53 12.84 28.88 -16.90
N ALA A 54 12.55 27.99 -17.86
CA ALA A 54 11.38 27.10 -17.84
C ALA A 54 11.28 26.29 -16.55
N ARG A 55 12.39 25.76 -16.03
CA ARG A 55 12.40 24.97 -14.80
C ARG A 55 11.92 25.76 -13.58
N ALA A 56 12.49 26.94 -13.34
CA ALA A 56 12.14 27.76 -12.18
C ALA A 56 10.68 28.24 -12.25
N TRP A 57 10.24 28.64 -13.44
CA TRP A 57 8.87 29.07 -13.67
C TRP A 57 7.85 27.94 -13.47
N LEU A 58 8.10 26.76 -14.04
CA LEU A 58 7.23 25.59 -13.85
C LEU A 58 7.19 25.14 -12.39
N THR A 59 8.33 25.17 -11.69
CA THR A 59 8.39 24.86 -10.25
C THR A 59 7.55 25.85 -9.44
N THR A 60 7.54 27.12 -9.83
CA THR A 60 6.70 28.15 -9.18
C THR A 60 5.21 27.85 -9.38
N ILE A 61 4.79 27.47 -10.59
CA ILE A 61 3.40 27.13 -10.87
C ILE A 61 2.98 25.88 -10.10
N VAL A 62 3.76 24.80 -10.18
CA VAL A 62 3.49 23.55 -9.45
C VAL A 62 3.43 23.83 -7.95
N GLY A 63 4.36 24.61 -7.41
CA GLY A 63 4.36 25.01 -6.01
C GLY A 63 3.09 25.77 -5.60
N ARG A 64 2.58 26.65 -6.47
CA ARG A 64 1.32 27.39 -6.25
C ARG A 64 0.11 26.45 -6.27
N VAL A 65 0.03 25.55 -7.24
CA VAL A 65 -1.03 24.54 -7.30
C VAL A 65 -1.02 23.68 -6.03
N CYS A 66 0.16 23.20 -5.62
CA CYS A 66 0.31 22.36 -4.44
C CYS A 66 -0.10 23.08 -3.14
N ILE A 67 0.28 24.35 -2.93
CA ILE A 67 -0.14 25.08 -1.72
C ILE A 67 -1.65 25.31 -1.69
N ASP A 68 -2.29 25.56 -2.83
CA ASP A 68 -3.74 25.72 -2.93
C ASP A 68 -4.45 24.41 -2.61
N MET A 69 -3.95 23.28 -3.14
CA MET A 69 -4.47 21.95 -2.80
C MET A 69 -4.32 21.64 -1.30
N LEU A 70 -3.15 21.90 -0.70
CA LEU A 70 -2.93 21.71 0.74
C LEU A 70 -3.87 22.56 1.61
N ARG A 71 -4.13 23.81 1.20
CA ARG A 71 -5.10 24.68 1.89
C ARG A 71 -6.51 24.12 1.79
N ALA A 72 -6.92 23.67 0.60
CA ALA A 72 -8.24 23.06 0.37
C ALA A 72 -8.40 21.72 1.10
N ARG A 73 -7.34 20.89 1.19
CA ARG A 73 -7.34 19.67 2.01
C ARG A 73 -7.59 20.00 3.48
N ARG A 74 -6.91 21.02 4.02
CA ARG A 74 -7.04 21.40 5.42
C ARG A 74 -8.44 21.89 5.77
N SER A 75 -9.05 22.72 4.92
CA SER A 75 -10.43 23.18 5.13
C SER A 75 -11.45 22.04 5.04
N ARG A 76 -11.23 21.03 4.17
CA ARG A 76 -12.10 19.85 4.07
C ARG A 76 -11.93 18.87 5.25
N ARG A 77 -10.74 18.81 5.84
CA ARG A 77 -10.44 17.95 7.00
C ARG A 77 -11.00 18.45 8.32
N GLU A 78 -11.40 19.73 8.41
CA GLU A 78 -12.14 20.21 9.57
C GLU A 78 -13.49 19.46 9.75
N ASP A 79 -13.95 18.75 8.71
CA ASP A 79 -15.16 17.90 8.71
C ASP A 79 -14.87 16.38 8.76
N TYR A 80 -13.60 15.93 8.77
CA TYR A 80 -13.23 14.50 8.58
C TYR A 80 -12.23 13.99 9.64
N VAL A 81 -12.62 12.94 10.37
CA VAL A 81 -11.76 12.26 11.37
C VAL A 81 -11.05 11.09 10.71
N GLY A 82 -9.70 11.04 10.76
CA GLY A 82 -8.93 10.00 10.06
C GLY A 82 -7.41 10.12 10.14
N CYS A 83 -6.70 9.00 10.06
CA CYS A 83 -5.23 8.94 10.00
C CYS A 83 -4.74 9.06 8.54
N TRP A 84 -3.89 10.06 8.23
CA TRP A 84 -3.29 10.20 6.91
C TRP A 84 -1.98 9.42 6.80
N VAL A 85 -1.83 8.66 5.72
CA VAL A 85 -0.57 8.00 5.33
C VAL A 85 -0.24 8.44 3.90
N PRO A 86 1.01 8.80 3.59
CA PRO A 86 1.42 9.12 2.23
C PRO A 86 1.25 7.93 1.28
N GLU A 87 0.90 8.21 0.03
CA GLU A 87 0.81 7.19 -1.01
C GLU A 87 2.22 6.67 -1.35
N PRO A 88 2.50 5.38 -1.14
CA PRO A 88 3.83 4.81 -1.29
C PRO A 88 4.20 4.67 -2.77
N ILE A 89 5.46 4.98 -3.09
CA ILE A 89 6.08 4.55 -4.35
C ILE A 89 6.74 3.21 -4.06
N VAL A 90 6.33 2.18 -4.79
CA VAL A 90 6.78 0.80 -4.61
C VAL A 90 7.62 0.38 -5.82
N ASP A 91 8.80 -0.19 -5.57
CA ASP A 91 9.57 -0.90 -6.58
C ASP A 91 9.52 -2.41 -6.29
N VAL A 92 9.11 -3.18 -7.30
CA VAL A 92 8.97 -4.64 -7.26
C VAL A 92 9.73 -5.20 -8.47
N ASP A 93 11.04 -5.33 -8.35
CA ASP A 93 12.03 -5.83 -9.32
C ASP A 93 11.84 -5.43 -10.81
N GLU A 94 12.80 -4.62 -11.29
CA GLU A 94 13.20 -4.28 -12.68
C GLU A 94 12.16 -3.73 -13.68
N GLN A 95 10.87 -3.64 -13.34
CA GLN A 95 9.85 -3.03 -14.22
C GLN A 95 9.33 -1.66 -13.75
N ALA A 96 9.93 -1.04 -12.73
CA ALA A 96 9.56 0.31 -12.34
C ALA A 96 9.73 1.30 -13.51
N ASP A 97 8.73 2.13 -13.76
CA ASP A 97 8.79 3.23 -14.74
C ASP A 97 10.06 4.06 -14.49
N PRO A 98 10.89 4.37 -15.51
CA PRO A 98 12.03 5.27 -15.37
C PRO A 98 11.71 6.57 -14.60
N GLU A 99 10.49 7.11 -14.73
CA GLU A 99 10.06 8.27 -13.94
C GLU A 99 9.93 7.96 -12.43
N GLN A 100 9.47 6.76 -12.06
CA GLN A 100 9.39 6.28 -10.67
C GLN A 100 10.79 5.98 -10.09
N GLN A 101 11.72 5.49 -10.91
CA GLN A 101 13.11 5.27 -10.50
C GLN A 101 13.84 6.58 -10.18
N VAL A 102 13.54 7.67 -10.90
CA VAL A 102 14.07 9.01 -10.59
C VAL A 102 13.51 9.55 -9.27
N LEU A 103 12.24 9.29 -8.97
CA LEU A 103 11.66 9.62 -7.66
C LEU A 103 12.39 8.86 -6.56
N MET A 104 12.65 7.56 -6.76
CA MET A 104 13.38 6.66 -5.86
C MET A 104 14.81 7.13 -5.55
N ALA A 105 15.56 7.60 -6.55
CA ALA A 105 16.96 8.01 -6.42
C ALA A 105 17.19 9.19 -5.46
N ASP A 106 16.18 10.05 -5.27
CA ASP A 106 16.18 11.20 -4.34
C ASP A 106 15.29 10.95 -3.10
N THR A 107 14.87 9.71 -2.83
CA THR A 107 13.83 9.45 -1.83
C THR A 107 14.35 9.51 -0.39
N VAL A 108 13.59 10.22 0.43
CA VAL A 108 13.62 10.10 1.89
C VAL A 108 12.41 9.26 2.27
N GLY A 109 12.59 8.29 3.16
CA GLY A 109 11.57 7.32 3.55
C GLY A 109 10.21 7.91 3.93
N LEU A 110 9.15 7.09 3.91
CA LEU A 110 7.77 7.47 4.23
C LEU A 110 7.64 8.27 5.52
N ALA A 111 8.49 8.00 6.52
CA ALA A 111 8.57 8.73 7.77
C ALA A 111 8.73 10.25 7.58
N LEU A 112 9.52 10.72 6.60
CA LEU A 112 9.61 12.16 6.33
C LEU A 112 8.26 12.71 5.85
N LEU A 113 7.59 12.03 4.91
CA LEU A 113 6.31 12.50 4.37
C LEU A 113 5.25 12.58 5.49
N VAL A 114 5.22 11.60 6.40
CA VAL A 114 4.38 11.63 7.61
C VAL A 114 4.71 12.84 8.49
N VAL A 115 6.00 13.12 8.72
CA VAL A 115 6.42 14.29 9.51
C VAL A 115 6.03 15.60 8.81
N LEU A 116 6.18 15.68 7.48
CA LEU A 116 5.75 16.83 6.70
C LEU A 116 4.24 17.07 6.83
N GLU A 117 3.44 16.02 7.08
CA GLU A 117 2.00 16.17 7.31
C GLU A 117 1.66 17.07 8.50
N THR A 118 2.51 17.05 9.53
CA THR A 118 2.32 17.85 10.75
C THR A 118 2.58 19.34 10.57
N LEU A 119 3.18 19.73 9.44
CA LEU A 119 3.50 21.13 9.14
C LEU A 119 2.29 21.87 8.56
N THR A 120 2.21 23.18 8.82
CA THR A 120 1.26 24.02 8.10
C THR A 120 1.59 24.04 6.59
N PRO A 121 0.62 24.29 5.69
CA PRO A 121 0.88 24.31 4.25
C PRO A 121 2.07 25.20 3.85
N THR A 122 2.16 26.41 4.41
CA THR A 122 3.26 27.35 4.12
C THR A 122 4.61 26.89 4.68
N GLU A 123 4.64 26.25 5.85
CA GLU A 123 5.87 25.68 6.41
C GLU A 123 6.36 24.50 5.57
N ARG A 124 5.45 23.63 5.11
CA ARG A 124 5.78 22.50 4.25
C ARG A 124 6.36 22.97 2.91
N VAL A 125 5.67 23.88 2.23
CA VAL A 125 6.15 24.45 0.95
C VAL A 125 7.53 25.08 1.11
N ALA A 126 7.69 25.90 2.16
CA ALA A 126 8.96 26.56 2.43
C ALA A 126 10.09 25.56 2.70
N TYR A 127 9.84 24.51 3.49
CA TYR A 127 10.83 23.48 3.79
C TYR A 127 11.17 22.65 2.56
N VAL A 128 10.18 22.11 1.85
CA VAL A 128 10.41 21.23 0.71
C VAL A 128 11.21 21.94 -0.38
N LEU A 129 10.76 23.12 -0.82
CA LEU A 129 11.43 23.84 -1.90
C LEU A 129 12.83 24.32 -1.49
N HIS A 130 13.01 24.79 -0.26
CA HIS A 130 14.30 25.31 0.18
C HIS A 130 15.30 24.20 0.55
N ASP A 131 14.91 23.25 1.39
CA ASP A 131 15.82 22.27 2.00
C ASP A 131 16.04 21.04 1.12
N MET A 132 15.05 20.67 0.29
CA MET A 132 15.14 19.45 -0.53
C MET A 132 15.47 19.77 -1.99
N PHE A 133 15.04 20.92 -2.49
CA PHE A 133 15.24 21.32 -3.88
C PHE A 133 16.15 22.56 -4.06
N ALA A 134 16.73 23.07 -2.96
CA ALA A 134 17.66 24.20 -2.96
C ALA A 134 17.14 25.47 -3.66
N ILE A 135 15.81 25.68 -3.67
CA ILE A 135 15.20 26.86 -4.29
C ILE A 135 15.43 28.09 -3.39
N PRO A 136 15.87 29.23 -3.93
CA PRO A 136 16.09 30.45 -3.16
C PRO A 136 14.81 30.96 -2.47
N SER A 137 14.94 31.47 -1.25
CA SER A 137 13.79 31.97 -0.47
C SER A 137 13.03 33.12 -1.16
N ALA A 138 13.68 33.85 -2.07
CA ALA A 138 13.07 34.92 -2.86
C ALA A 138 12.07 34.40 -3.89
N GLU A 139 12.33 33.23 -4.49
CA GLU A 139 11.41 32.59 -5.43
C GLU A 139 10.25 31.95 -4.67
N ILE A 140 10.55 31.24 -3.57
CA ILE A 140 9.54 30.62 -2.70
C ILE A 140 8.57 31.66 -2.11
N ALA A 141 9.07 32.85 -1.76
CA ALA A 141 8.26 33.97 -1.30
C ALA A 141 7.11 34.33 -2.26
N GLN A 142 7.32 34.20 -3.57
CA GLN A 142 6.30 34.45 -4.59
C GLN A 142 5.24 33.33 -4.68
N ILE A 143 5.56 32.13 -4.19
CA ILE A 143 4.66 30.98 -4.16
C ILE A 143 3.73 31.08 -2.95
N ILE A 144 4.30 31.41 -1.78
CA ILE A 144 3.55 31.42 -0.51
C ILE A 144 2.95 32.79 -0.15
N ASP A 145 3.16 33.80 -1.00
CA ASP A 145 2.73 35.20 -0.82
C ASP A 145 3.26 35.82 0.49
N ARG A 146 4.59 35.80 0.66
CA ARG A 146 5.29 36.31 1.84
C ARG A 146 6.60 36.99 1.46
N SER A 147 7.26 37.64 2.43
CA SER A 147 8.60 38.18 2.23
C SER A 147 9.66 37.06 2.27
N PRO A 148 10.82 37.24 1.60
CA PRO A 148 11.92 36.26 1.65
C PRO A 148 12.41 35.95 3.08
N GLU A 149 12.39 36.96 3.96
CA GLU A 149 12.72 36.80 5.39
C GLU A 149 11.72 35.86 6.09
N ALA A 150 10.42 36.09 5.89
CA ALA A 150 9.38 35.25 6.48
C ALA A 150 9.46 33.81 5.94
N THR A 151 9.77 33.63 4.67
CA THR A 151 10.03 32.31 4.07
C THR A 151 11.19 31.58 4.76
N ARG A 152 12.32 32.26 4.99
CA ARG A 152 13.46 31.66 5.72
C ARG A 152 13.08 31.24 7.14
N GLN A 153 12.27 32.06 7.83
CA GLN A 153 11.79 31.74 9.17
C GLN A 153 10.86 30.52 9.16
N LEU A 154 9.95 30.41 8.18
CA LEU A 154 9.07 29.25 8.00
C LEU A 154 9.87 27.98 7.74
N ALA A 155 10.84 28.01 6.82
CA ALA A 155 11.71 26.88 6.52
C ALA A 155 12.54 26.45 7.75
N SER A 156 13.11 27.41 8.49
CA SER A 156 13.85 27.15 9.73
C SER A 156 12.99 26.49 10.82
N ARG A 157 11.76 27.00 11.00
CA ARG A 157 10.80 26.43 11.96
C ARG A 157 10.39 25.02 11.57
N ALA A 158 10.07 24.80 10.29
CA ALA A 158 9.78 23.49 9.74
C ALA A 158 10.96 22.53 9.97
N ARG A 159 12.19 22.93 9.63
CA ARG A 159 13.41 22.14 9.86
C ARG A 159 13.59 21.73 11.32
N ARG A 160 13.22 22.60 12.28
CA ARG A 160 13.28 22.27 13.71
C ARG A 160 12.26 21.20 14.10
N ARG A 161 11.02 21.29 13.59
CA ARG A 161 10.00 20.24 13.80
C ARG A 161 10.41 18.93 13.13
N VAL A 162 10.88 19.01 11.89
CA VAL A 162 11.35 17.85 11.13
C VAL A 162 12.51 17.17 11.87
N ARG A 163 13.55 17.89 12.29
CA ARG A 163 14.64 17.28 13.08
C ARG A 163 14.21 16.71 14.43
N GLY A 164 13.21 17.30 15.07
CA GLY A 164 12.67 16.78 16.33
C GLY A 164 11.78 15.54 16.17
N ALA A 165 11.22 15.33 14.97
CA ALA A 165 10.25 14.27 14.68
C ALA A 165 10.76 13.21 13.71
N MET A 166 11.82 13.47 12.94
CA MET A 166 12.41 12.51 12.01
C MET A 166 13.05 11.36 12.78
N PRO A 167 12.60 10.13 12.54
CA PRO A 167 13.32 8.98 13.02
C PRO A 167 14.66 8.89 12.27
N GLN A 168 15.77 8.84 13.02
CA GLN A 168 17.02 8.33 12.45
C GLN A 168 16.85 6.82 12.26
N HIS A 169 17.01 6.35 11.03
CA HIS A 169 17.14 4.92 10.76
C HIS A 169 18.59 4.56 11.07
N ASP A 170 18.78 3.68 12.05
CA ASP A 170 20.12 3.29 12.49
C ASP A 170 20.75 2.20 11.59
N ALA A 171 19.95 1.59 10.71
CA ALA A 171 20.28 0.33 10.05
C ALA A 171 20.33 0.48 8.52
N ASP A 172 21.30 -0.20 7.89
CA ASP A 172 21.35 -0.35 6.44
C ASP A 172 20.17 -1.17 5.90
N LEU A 173 19.96 -1.17 4.57
CA LEU A 173 18.82 -1.85 3.94
C LEU A 173 18.79 -3.36 4.22
N ALA A 174 19.94 -4.00 4.37
CA ALA A 174 20.03 -5.43 4.66
C ALA A 174 19.49 -5.73 6.06
N SER A 175 19.95 -4.98 7.06
CA SER A 175 19.50 -5.09 8.44
C SER A 175 18.01 -4.74 8.58
N GLN A 176 17.50 -3.77 7.82
CA GLN A 176 16.07 -3.46 7.80
C GLN A 176 15.23 -4.63 7.26
N ARG A 177 15.71 -5.31 6.21
CA ARG A 177 15.04 -6.48 5.63
C ARG A 177 14.96 -7.63 6.63
N GLU A 178 16.02 -7.90 7.38
CA GLU A 178 16.02 -8.97 8.39
C GLU A 178 14.93 -8.76 9.46
N VAL A 179 14.76 -7.52 9.94
CA VAL A 179 13.71 -7.17 10.91
C VAL A 179 12.31 -7.29 10.29
N ILE A 180 12.14 -6.87 9.04
CA ILE A 180 10.86 -6.97 8.32
C ILE A 180 10.50 -8.43 8.03
N ASP A 181 11.47 -9.27 7.66
CA ASP A 181 11.26 -10.70 7.42
C ASP A 181 10.84 -11.42 8.71
N ALA A 182 11.49 -11.10 9.84
CA ALA A 182 11.11 -11.62 11.16
C ALA A 182 9.68 -11.18 11.55
N PHE A 183 9.35 -9.91 11.34
CA PHE A 183 8.01 -9.38 11.55
C PHE A 183 6.96 -10.09 10.67
N LEU A 184 7.27 -10.29 9.39
CA LEU A 184 6.37 -10.91 8.43
C LEU A 184 6.14 -12.39 8.77
N ALA A 185 7.19 -13.12 9.17
CA ALA A 185 7.09 -14.49 9.65
C ALA A 185 6.20 -14.60 10.90
N ALA A 186 6.44 -13.74 11.89
CA ALA A 186 5.65 -13.70 13.13
C ALA A 186 4.17 -13.37 12.86
N SER A 187 3.91 -12.39 11.99
CA SER A 187 2.55 -11.99 11.58
C SER A 187 1.80 -13.13 10.86
N ARG A 188 2.48 -13.84 9.93
CA ARG A 188 1.90 -15.01 9.24
C ARG A 188 1.58 -16.16 10.19
N ALA A 189 2.41 -16.37 11.21
CA ALA A 189 2.20 -17.40 12.21
C ALA A 189 1.14 -17.03 13.27
N GLY A 190 0.73 -15.76 13.34
CA GLY A 190 -0.10 -15.26 14.44
C GLY A 190 0.65 -15.28 15.78
N ASP A 191 1.99 -15.25 15.74
CA ASP A 191 2.85 -15.40 16.91
C ASP A 191 3.00 -14.05 17.64
N PHE A 192 2.20 -13.89 18.69
CA PHE A 192 2.16 -12.68 19.50
C PHE A 192 3.51 -12.37 20.17
N ASP A 193 4.20 -13.38 20.69
CA ASP A 193 5.46 -13.18 21.43
C ASP A 193 6.60 -12.84 20.47
N ALA A 194 6.64 -13.48 19.30
CA ALA A 194 7.59 -13.13 18.25
C ALA A 194 7.34 -11.71 17.68
N LEU A 195 6.08 -11.28 17.58
CA LEU A 195 5.75 -9.90 17.21
C LEU A 195 6.25 -8.90 18.27
N LEU A 196 6.06 -9.17 19.56
CA LEU A 196 6.58 -8.31 20.63
C LEU A 196 8.11 -8.18 20.60
N ALA A 197 8.82 -9.23 20.19
CA ALA A 197 10.29 -9.23 20.13
C ALA A 197 10.87 -8.26 19.07
N VAL A 198 10.09 -7.93 18.03
CA VAL A 198 10.54 -7.06 16.92
C VAL A 198 9.90 -5.66 16.96
N LEU A 199 8.94 -5.42 17.85
CA LEU A 199 8.26 -4.13 18.00
C LEU A 199 8.88 -3.30 19.14
N ASP A 200 9.05 -2.01 18.90
CA ASP A 200 9.38 -1.07 19.97
C ASP A 200 8.19 -0.96 20.95
N PRO A 201 8.41 -0.86 22.28
CA PRO A 201 7.34 -0.73 23.26
C PRO A 201 6.34 0.38 22.96
N GLU A 202 6.80 1.49 22.36
CA GLU A 202 6.00 2.67 21.99
C GLU A 202 5.68 2.71 20.48
N VAL A 203 5.73 1.55 19.80
CA VAL A 203 5.45 1.46 18.36
C VAL A 203 4.12 2.11 17.98
N VAL A 204 4.13 2.81 16.85
CA VAL A 204 2.91 3.38 16.27
C VAL A 204 2.58 2.65 14.97
N PHE A 205 1.40 2.06 14.91
CA PHE A 205 0.82 1.51 13.68
C PHE A 205 -0.21 2.49 13.13
N ARG A 206 -0.07 2.86 11.85
CA ARG A 206 -1.02 3.71 11.13
C ARG A 206 -1.48 2.97 9.90
N ALA A 207 -2.79 2.93 9.67
CA ALA A 207 -3.36 2.54 8.40
C ALA A 207 -4.16 3.70 7.81
N SER A 208 -3.96 4.01 6.53
CA SER A 208 -4.89 4.81 5.73
C SER A 208 -5.85 3.89 4.97
N GLY A 209 -6.99 4.42 4.54
CA GLY A 209 -8.03 3.67 3.83
C GLY A 209 -9.43 4.16 4.18
N THR A 210 -10.35 3.23 4.38
CA THR A 210 -11.74 3.49 4.78
C THR A 210 -11.82 4.00 6.23
N PRO A 211 -12.93 4.62 6.67
CA PRO A 211 -13.12 5.01 8.07
C PRO A 211 -12.91 3.85 9.06
N GLU A 212 -13.24 2.61 8.67
CA GLU A 212 -13.04 1.40 9.47
C GLU A 212 -11.57 0.97 9.51
N LEU A 213 -10.78 1.30 8.48
CA LEU A 213 -9.36 0.96 8.36
C LEU A 213 -8.42 2.07 8.83
N GLN A 214 -8.91 3.32 8.84
CA GLN A 214 -8.19 4.48 9.34
C GLN A 214 -8.04 4.42 10.85
N GLN A 215 -6.99 3.73 11.29
CA GLN A 215 -6.71 3.54 12.70
C GLN A 215 -5.26 3.87 13.01
N GLU A 216 -5.06 4.67 14.05
CA GLU A 216 -3.77 4.81 14.72
C GLU A 216 -3.81 3.93 15.98
N ARG A 217 -2.84 3.03 16.12
CA ARG A 217 -2.65 2.18 17.30
C ARG A 217 -1.27 2.44 17.87
N LYS A 218 -1.17 2.49 19.20
CA LYS A 218 0.07 2.76 19.92
C LYS A 218 0.34 1.64 20.90
N GLY A 219 1.62 1.32 21.06
CA GLY A 219 2.10 0.35 22.02
C GLY A 219 2.24 -1.06 21.42
N ALA A 220 3.35 -1.72 21.76
CA ALA A 220 3.70 -3.03 21.21
C ALA A 220 2.61 -4.08 21.44
N THR A 221 2.00 -4.12 22.63
CA THR A 221 0.96 -5.10 22.97
C THR A 221 -0.28 -4.99 22.09
N ASP A 222 -0.80 -3.78 21.88
CA ASP A 222 -2.03 -3.57 21.11
C ASP A 222 -1.79 -3.80 19.62
N VAL A 223 -0.63 -3.38 19.12
CA VAL A 223 -0.20 -3.64 17.73
C VAL A 223 0.02 -5.14 17.52
N ALA A 224 0.80 -5.82 18.38
CA ALA A 224 1.06 -7.26 18.28
C ALA A 224 -0.22 -8.09 18.35
N ARG A 225 -1.16 -7.75 19.24
CA ARG A 225 -2.45 -8.47 19.35
C ARG A 225 -3.26 -8.36 18.06
N THR A 226 -3.32 -7.15 17.49
CA THR A 226 -4.03 -6.92 16.24
C THR A 226 -3.37 -7.72 15.12
N LEU A 227 -2.07 -7.59 14.95
CA LEU A 227 -1.33 -8.31 13.90
C LEU A 227 -1.38 -9.84 14.08
N ALA A 228 -1.33 -10.35 15.31
CA ALA A 228 -1.49 -11.79 15.56
C ALA A 228 -2.89 -12.30 15.17
N THR A 229 -3.91 -11.45 15.30
CA THR A 229 -5.31 -11.81 15.01
C THR A 229 -5.61 -11.76 13.51
N PHE A 230 -5.19 -10.71 12.82
CA PHE A 230 -5.52 -10.49 11.39
C PHE A 230 -4.38 -10.91 10.44
N GLY A 231 -3.15 -10.98 10.94
CA GLY A 231 -1.92 -11.26 10.18
C GLY A 231 -1.90 -12.60 9.47
N PRO A 232 -2.39 -13.72 10.04
CA PRO A 232 -2.37 -15.01 9.34
C PRO A 232 -3.11 -14.99 7.99
N HIS A 233 -4.13 -14.15 7.85
CA HIS A 233 -4.86 -13.96 6.59
C HIS A 233 -4.25 -12.85 5.73
N PHE A 234 -3.81 -11.75 6.35
CA PHE A 234 -3.38 -10.56 5.63
C PHE A 234 -1.90 -10.60 5.19
N ALA A 235 -1.02 -11.15 6.02
CA ALA A 235 0.43 -11.19 5.81
C ALA A 235 0.87 -12.21 4.75
N THR A 236 -0.01 -13.11 4.32
CA THR A 236 0.23 -14.01 3.17
C THR A 236 0.19 -13.26 1.84
N MET A 237 -0.57 -12.16 1.77
CA MET A 237 -0.63 -11.26 0.62
C MET A 237 0.54 -10.26 0.59
N CYS A 238 1.26 -10.12 1.70
CA CYS A 238 2.39 -9.21 1.83
C CYS A 238 3.68 -9.84 1.28
N HIS A 239 4.36 -9.10 0.42
CA HIS A 239 5.63 -9.47 -0.20
C HIS A 239 6.68 -8.39 0.10
N PRO A 240 7.94 -8.75 0.41
CA PRO A 240 9.02 -7.78 0.53
C PRO A 240 9.15 -6.91 -0.72
N ALA A 241 9.35 -5.60 -0.53
CA ALA A 241 9.52 -4.63 -1.60
C ALA A 241 10.40 -3.46 -1.13
N THR A 242 10.80 -2.61 -2.07
CA THR A 242 11.38 -1.29 -1.72
C THR A 242 10.27 -0.26 -1.76
N VAL A 243 10.00 0.39 -0.63
CA VAL A 243 8.97 1.41 -0.48
C VAL A 243 9.64 2.75 -0.16
N ASN A 244 9.51 3.73 -1.05
CA ASN A 244 10.16 5.03 -0.93
C ASN A 244 11.67 4.93 -0.61
N GLY A 245 12.38 4.03 -1.31
CA GLY A 245 13.82 3.80 -1.13
C GLY A 245 14.22 3.07 0.16
N GLN A 246 13.25 2.59 0.96
CA GLN A 246 13.49 1.82 2.19
C GLN A 246 12.92 0.41 2.08
N ALA A 247 13.37 -0.50 2.94
CA ALA A 247 12.77 -1.83 3.01
C ALA A 247 11.31 -1.71 3.49
N GLY A 248 10.40 -2.38 2.78
CA GLY A 248 8.97 -2.36 3.08
C GLY A 248 8.25 -3.59 2.55
N LEU A 249 6.92 -3.53 2.54
CA LEU A 249 6.07 -4.59 2.01
C LEU A 249 5.12 -4.03 0.96
N VAL A 250 4.83 -4.81 -0.07
CA VAL A 250 3.70 -4.60 -0.98
C VAL A 250 2.62 -5.65 -0.70
N ILE A 251 1.37 -5.22 -0.67
CA ILE A 251 0.22 -6.11 -0.50
C ILE A 251 -0.33 -6.36 -1.89
N ARG A 252 -0.39 -7.62 -2.29
CA ARG A 252 -0.89 -8.03 -3.61
C ARG A 252 -2.05 -8.97 -3.45
N THR A 253 -3.16 -8.65 -4.12
CA THR A 253 -4.27 -9.56 -4.34
C THR A 253 -4.15 -10.15 -5.75
N HIS A 254 -5.04 -11.08 -6.10
CA HIS A 254 -5.13 -11.60 -7.47
C HIS A 254 -5.55 -10.54 -8.49
N GLN A 255 -6.12 -9.40 -8.05
CA GLN A 255 -6.56 -8.30 -8.91
C GLN A 255 -5.49 -7.22 -9.11
N GLY A 256 -4.39 -7.28 -8.36
CA GLY A 256 -3.29 -6.31 -8.44
C GLY A 256 -2.73 -5.90 -7.08
N PRO A 257 -1.84 -4.89 -7.05
CA PRO A 257 -1.37 -4.30 -5.80
C PRO A 257 -2.53 -3.63 -5.06
N LEU A 258 -2.76 -4.03 -3.81
CA LEU A 258 -3.78 -3.47 -2.92
C LEU A 258 -3.23 -2.30 -2.09
N GLY A 259 -1.93 -2.26 -1.86
CA GLY A 259 -1.30 -1.24 -1.02
C GLY A 259 0.17 -1.52 -0.75
N ALA A 260 0.76 -0.73 0.15
CA ALA A 260 2.11 -0.95 0.65
C ALA A 260 2.23 -0.59 2.14
N ALA A 261 3.23 -1.16 2.79
CA ALA A 261 3.61 -0.85 4.16
C ALA A 261 5.06 -0.34 4.21
N GLY A 262 5.24 0.83 4.81
CA GLY A 262 6.55 1.38 5.19
C GLY A 262 6.86 1.12 6.65
N PHE A 263 8.16 0.98 6.96
CA PHE A 263 8.64 0.72 8.31
C PHE A 263 9.64 1.76 8.74
N THR A 264 9.58 2.15 10.01
CA THR A 264 10.67 2.85 10.70
C THR A 264 11.32 1.88 11.68
N ILE A 265 12.64 1.70 11.57
CA ILE A 265 13.41 0.76 12.38
C ILE A 265 14.52 1.50 13.12
N ARG A 266 14.62 1.29 14.43
CA ARG A 266 15.64 1.86 15.32
C ARG A 266 16.17 0.79 16.27
N GLY A 267 17.49 0.69 16.42
CA GLY A 267 18.09 -0.29 17.32
C GLY A 267 17.63 -1.74 17.09
N GLY A 268 17.27 -2.10 15.86
CA GLY A 268 16.74 -3.42 15.50
C GLY A 268 15.24 -3.64 15.79
N LEU A 269 14.52 -2.62 16.26
CA LEU A 269 13.09 -2.69 16.57
C LEU A 269 12.27 -1.80 15.64
N ILE A 270 11.05 -2.22 15.33
CA ILE A 270 10.08 -1.45 14.54
C ILE A 270 9.41 -0.42 15.44
N THR A 271 9.65 0.86 15.18
CA THR A 271 9.04 1.98 15.91
C THR A 271 7.79 2.52 15.23
N THR A 272 7.67 2.32 13.91
CA THR A 272 6.51 2.77 13.14
C THR A 272 6.20 1.77 12.03
N VAL A 273 4.91 1.49 11.83
CA VAL A 273 4.39 0.82 10.64
C VAL A 273 3.35 1.74 10.01
N ASP A 274 3.61 2.18 8.79
CA ASP A 274 2.71 3.04 8.02
C ASP A 274 2.15 2.25 6.83
N PHE A 275 0.88 1.88 6.94
CA PHE A 275 0.15 1.06 5.97
C PHE A 275 -0.73 1.95 5.10
N SER A 276 -0.56 1.86 3.78
CA SER A 276 -1.41 2.57 2.82
C SER A 276 -2.10 1.62 1.89
N ILE A 277 -3.40 1.83 1.70
CA ILE A 277 -4.23 1.12 0.74
C ILE A 277 -4.37 1.99 -0.49
N ASP A 278 -4.32 1.38 -1.66
CA ASP A 278 -4.64 2.04 -2.92
C ASP A 278 -6.12 2.48 -2.89
N PRO A 279 -6.43 3.79 -3.02
CA PRO A 279 -7.80 4.28 -3.04
C PRO A 279 -8.70 3.59 -4.07
N GLU A 280 -8.16 3.19 -5.23
CA GLU A 280 -8.92 2.48 -6.26
C GLU A 280 -9.28 1.05 -5.86
N GLN A 281 -8.52 0.45 -4.95
CA GLN A 281 -8.71 -0.92 -4.44
C GLN A 281 -9.44 -0.95 -3.07
N GLN A 282 -9.77 0.21 -2.53
CA GLN A 282 -10.37 0.39 -1.21
C GLN A 282 -11.70 -0.38 -1.06
N GLN A 283 -12.56 -0.35 -2.08
CA GLN A 283 -13.85 -1.05 -2.08
C GLN A 283 -13.70 -2.59 -2.08
N GLY A 284 -12.64 -3.12 -2.72
CA GLY A 284 -12.34 -4.55 -2.73
C GLY A 284 -11.87 -5.06 -1.37
N LEU A 285 -11.13 -4.23 -0.63
CA LEU A 285 -10.66 -4.54 0.71
C LEU A 285 -11.76 -4.45 1.78
N GLU A 286 -12.71 -3.52 1.65
CA GLU A 286 -13.91 -3.51 2.51
C GLU A 286 -14.67 -4.84 2.45
N ASN A 287 -14.76 -5.42 1.26
CA ASN A 287 -15.41 -6.72 1.06
C ASN A 287 -14.59 -7.85 1.71
N LEU A 288 -13.26 -7.79 1.63
CA LEU A 288 -12.36 -8.78 2.24
C LEU A 288 -12.34 -8.70 3.78
N LEU A 289 -12.42 -7.50 4.37
CA LEU A 289 -12.32 -7.30 5.82
C LEU A 289 -13.65 -7.38 6.57
N ARG A 290 -14.78 -7.40 5.86
CA ARG A 290 -16.10 -7.63 6.47
C ARG A 290 -16.25 -9.01 7.12
N ASP A 291 -15.36 -9.96 6.85
CA ASP A 291 -15.30 -11.23 7.59
C ASP A 291 -13.90 -11.61 8.10
N PRO A 292 -13.48 -11.05 9.25
CA PRO A 292 -12.14 -11.27 9.80
C PRO A 292 -11.99 -12.52 10.68
N ARG A 293 -12.95 -13.44 10.71
CA ARG A 293 -12.96 -14.57 11.69
C ARG A 293 -12.94 -15.97 11.07
N GLY A 294 -12.52 -16.13 9.82
CA GLY A 294 -12.45 -17.46 9.21
C GLY A 294 -13.79 -18.20 9.28
N ARG A 295 -14.90 -17.46 9.24
CA ARG A 295 -16.15 -18.05 8.81
C ARG A 295 -16.04 -18.15 7.28
N PRO A 296 -16.46 -19.27 6.68
CA PRO A 296 -16.56 -19.30 5.24
C PRO A 296 -17.53 -18.16 4.86
N GLY A 297 -17.17 -17.35 3.87
CA GLY A 297 -18.11 -16.34 3.41
C GLY A 297 -19.33 -17.00 2.77
N ALA A 298 -20.32 -16.21 2.35
CA ALA A 298 -21.60 -16.75 1.88
C ALA A 298 -21.47 -17.71 0.68
N VAL A 299 -20.39 -17.63 -0.10
CA VAL A 299 -20.12 -18.55 -1.22
C VAL A 299 -19.49 -19.84 -0.73
N ALA A 300 -18.46 -19.74 0.12
CA ALA A 300 -17.78 -20.89 0.71
C ALA A 300 -18.72 -21.67 1.63
N GLU A 301 -19.60 -21.02 2.39
CA GLU A 301 -20.61 -21.69 3.23
C GLU A 301 -21.56 -22.52 2.38
N ARG A 302 -22.02 -22.00 1.23
CA ARG A 302 -22.85 -22.78 0.29
C ARG A 302 -22.13 -24.01 -0.24
N ILE A 303 -20.86 -23.85 -0.64
CA ILE A 303 -20.04 -24.97 -1.13
C ILE A 303 -19.84 -26.01 -0.01
N ILE A 304 -19.60 -25.57 1.22
CA ILE A 304 -19.42 -26.44 2.39
C ILE A 304 -20.71 -27.17 2.73
N ASP A 305 -21.84 -26.48 2.84
CA ASP A 305 -23.12 -27.08 3.18
C ASP A 305 -23.54 -28.13 2.14
N GLU A 306 -23.36 -27.80 0.86
CA GLU A 306 -23.61 -28.73 -0.23
C GLU A 306 -22.66 -29.93 -0.18
N ALA A 307 -21.36 -29.73 0.03
CA ALA A 307 -20.40 -30.82 0.13
C ALA A 307 -20.63 -31.71 1.37
N LEU A 308 -21.00 -31.13 2.51
CA LEU A 308 -21.34 -31.85 3.74
C LEU A 308 -22.66 -32.61 3.63
N SER A 309 -23.52 -32.27 2.67
CA SER A 309 -24.69 -33.09 2.35
C SER A 309 -24.32 -34.44 1.72
N TRP A 310 -23.10 -34.58 1.19
CA TRP A 310 -22.65 -35.82 0.58
C TRP A 310 -22.21 -36.84 1.65
N PRO A 311 -22.70 -38.10 1.61
CA PRO A 311 -22.37 -39.09 2.62
C PRO A 311 -20.87 -39.30 2.81
N GLY A 312 -20.42 -39.23 4.07
CA GLY A 312 -19.04 -39.48 4.46
C GLY A 312 -18.08 -38.31 4.28
N VAL A 313 -18.58 -37.13 3.86
CA VAL A 313 -17.77 -35.91 3.76
C VAL A 313 -17.64 -35.25 5.12
N SER A 314 -16.41 -34.87 5.49
CA SER A 314 -16.08 -34.09 6.69
C SER A 314 -15.36 -32.81 6.32
N ARG A 315 -15.48 -31.82 7.21
CA ARG A 315 -14.68 -30.59 7.16
C ARG A 315 -13.58 -30.63 8.22
N GLU A 316 -12.40 -30.14 7.86
CA GLU A 316 -11.25 -30.00 8.75
C GLU A 316 -10.58 -28.64 8.51
N ASN A 317 -9.91 -28.12 9.53
CA ASN A 317 -9.07 -26.93 9.36
C ASN A 317 -7.80 -27.33 8.62
N GLY A 318 -7.55 -26.71 7.47
CA GLY A 318 -6.35 -26.92 6.66
C GLY A 318 -5.19 -26.03 7.09
N HIS A 319 -4.10 -26.11 6.34
CA HIS A 319 -2.96 -25.21 6.50
C HIS A 319 -3.31 -23.79 5.98
N LEU A 320 -2.66 -22.76 6.53
CA LEU A 320 -2.82 -21.35 6.11
C LEU A 320 -4.24 -20.79 6.29
N GLY A 321 -5.02 -21.31 7.25
CA GLY A 321 -6.37 -20.83 7.53
C GLY A 321 -7.43 -21.28 6.52
N SER A 322 -7.09 -22.21 5.63
CA SER A 322 -8.05 -22.84 4.72
C SER A 322 -8.99 -23.81 5.43
N LEU A 323 -10.15 -24.09 4.82
CA LEU A 323 -11.08 -25.12 5.24
C LEU A 323 -11.06 -26.26 4.23
N MET A 324 -10.69 -27.44 4.69
CA MET A 324 -10.50 -28.62 3.85
C MET A 324 -11.75 -29.52 3.89
N LEU A 325 -12.16 -30.01 2.72
CA LEU A 325 -13.25 -30.97 2.54
C LEU A 325 -12.67 -32.33 2.14
N ARG A 326 -13.02 -33.38 2.88
CA ARG A 326 -12.49 -34.73 2.66
C ARG A 326 -13.58 -35.79 2.71
N VAL A 327 -13.33 -36.93 2.07
CA VAL A 327 -14.08 -38.17 2.25
C VAL A 327 -13.10 -39.28 2.62
N GLY A 328 -13.21 -39.81 3.84
CA GLY A 328 -12.20 -40.72 4.40
C GLY A 328 -10.80 -40.10 4.35
N ARG A 329 -9.85 -40.77 3.69
CA ARG A 329 -8.47 -40.26 3.53
C ARG A 329 -8.27 -39.41 2.28
N ARG A 330 -9.31 -39.15 1.47
CA ARG A 330 -9.20 -38.43 0.20
C ARG A 330 -9.61 -36.98 0.35
N GLU A 331 -8.80 -36.07 -0.20
CA GLU A 331 -9.16 -34.66 -0.29
C GLU A 331 -10.06 -34.42 -1.49
N LEU A 332 -11.18 -33.72 -1.27
CA LEU A 332 -12.07 -33.27 -2.32
C LEU A 332 -11.68 -31.87 -2.81
N GLY A 333 -11.16 -31.03 -1.91
CA GLY A 333 -10.61 -29.71 -2.14
C GLY A 333 -10.52 -28.92 -0.84
N HIS A 334 -9.93 -27.73 -0.88
CA HIS A 334 -9.91 -26.80 0.24
C HIS A 334 -10.23 -25.37 -0.19
N LEU A 335 -10.87 -24.64 0.72
CA LEU A 335 -11.42 -23.30 0.50
C LEU A 335 -10.63 -22.30 1.33
N HIS A 336 -10.21 -21.19 0.72
CA HIS A 336 -9.62 -20.06 1.43
C HIS A 336 -10.66 -18.94 1.53
N GLY A 337 -11.68 -19.14 2.36
CA GLY A 337 -12.85 -18.25 2.42
C GLY A 337 -13.57 -18.15 1.07
N ASP A 338 -14.15 -16.98 0.77
CA ASP A 338 -14.80 -16.68 -0.52
C ASP A 338 -13.81 -16.28 -1.62
N ALA A 339 -12.50 -16.42 -1.38
CA ALA A 339 -11.50 -16.01 -2.36
C ALA A 339 -11.27 -17.10 -3.42
N VAL A 340 -11.01 -18.34 -2.98
CA VAL A 340 -10.54 -19.39 -3.88
C VAL A 340 -10.81 -20.80 -3.36
N ALA A 341 -11.12 -21.71 -4.29
CA ALA A 341 -11.18 -23.15 -4.08
C ALA A 341 -10.03 -23.83 -4.82
N ASP A 342 -9.21 -24.58 -4.10
CA ASP A 342 -8.18 -25.45 -4.68
C ASP A 342 -8.73 -26.89 -4.73
N VAL A 343 -8.88 -27.44 -5.94
CA VAL A 343 -9.50 -28.74 -6.18
C VAL A 343 -8.51 -29.69 -6.87
N PRO A 344 -8.25 -30.90 -6.36
CA PRO A 344 -7.28 -31.82 -6.96
C PRO A 344 -7.76 -32.28 -8.34
N LEU A 345 -6.85 -32.30 -9.32
CA LEU A 345 -7.13 -32.87 -10.65
C LEU A 345 -6.89 -34.39 -10.67
N PRO A 346 -7.73 -35.16 -11.36
CA PRO A 346 -7.55 -36.60 -11.44
C PRO A 346 -6.40 -37.03 -12.36
N ASP A 347 -5.98 -36.21 -13.34
CA ASP A 347 -4.83 -36.48 -14.21
C ASP A 347 -4.25 -35.17 -14.80
N ALA A 348 -2.94 -35.14 -14.99
CA ALA A 348 -2.11 -33.99 -15.36
C ALA A 348 -2.44 -33.36 -16.73
N LEU A 349 -3.42 -32.45 -16.73
CA LEU A 349 -3.66 -31.49 -17.83
C LEU A 349 -3.19 -30.09 -17.36
N GLU A 350 -1.86 -29.85 -17.43
CA GLU A 350 -1.08 -28.59 -17.27
C GLU A 350 -0.74 -28.07 -15.83
N PRO A 351 0.42 -27.36 -15.63
CA PRO A 351 1.60 -28.00 -15.05
C PRO A 351 1.92 -27.64 -13.58
N ASP A 352 2.71 -28.52 -12.97
CA ASP A 352 3.51 -28.40 -11.75
C ASP A 352 2.87 -28.54 -10.35
N SER A 353 1.54 -28.47 -10.17
CA SER A 353 0.96 -28.57 -8.80
C SER A 353 -0.02 -29.73 -8.53
N GLY A 354 -0.74 -30.25 -9.53
CA GLY A 354 -1.76 -31.29 -9.34
C GLY A 354 -3.14 -30.77 -8.86
N TRP A 355 -3.35 -29.44 -8.86
CA TRP A 355 -4.58 -28.79 -8.41
C TRP A 355 -5.13 -27.83 -9.48
N VAL A 356 -6.45 -27.68 -9.55
CA VAL A 356 -7.11 -26.52 -10.18
C VAL A 356 -7.41 -25.50 -9.10
N ARG A 357 -6.87 -24.31 -9.27
CA ARG A 357 -7.22 -23.14 -8.46
C ARG A 357 -8.39 -22.39 -9.12
N ILE A 358 -9.50 -22.25 -8.40
CA ILE A 358 -10.74 -21.63 -8.90
C ILE A 358 -11.08 -20.40 -8.04
N PRO A 359 -11.03 -19.17 -8.59
CA PRO A 359 -11.49 -17.99 -7.87
C PRO A 359 -12.99 -18.08 -7.61
N LEU A 360 -13.46 -17.69 -6.44
CA LEU A 360 -14.88 -17.76 -6.04
C LEU A 360 -15.60 -16.40 -6.17
N ASP A 361 -15.28 -15.69 -7.25
CA ASP A 361 -15.74 -14.34 -7.56
C ASP A 361 -17.12 -14.29 -8.24
N THR A 362 -17.56 -15.41 -8.82
CA THR A 362 -18.86 -15.54 -9.50
C THR A 362 -19.58 -16.83 -9.09
N GLU A 363 -20.91 -16.82 -9.26
CA GLU A 363 -21.74 -18.02 -9.03
C GLU A 363 -21.37 -19.16 -10.00
N GLU A 364 -20.95 -18.84 -11.23
CA GLU A 364 -20.47 -19.82 -12.21
C GLU A 364 -19.17 -20.48 -11.74
N SER A 365 -18.23 -19.69 -11.22
CA SER A 365 -16.98 -20.22 -10.65
C SER A 365 -17.21 -21.09 -9.41
N ALA A 366 -18.16 -20.72 -8.55
CA ALA A 366 -18.56 -21.51 -7.39
C ALA A 366 -19.18 -22.87 -7.80
N GLN A 367 -20.07 -22.86 -8.79
CA GLN A 367 -20.65 -24.10 -9.34
C GLN A 367 -19.60 -24.98 -10.00
N ARG A 368 -18.62 -24.38 -10.69
CA ARG A 368 -17.48 -25.11 -11.27
C ARG A 368 -16.62 -25.78 -10.21
N ALA A 369 -16.32 -25.09 -9.11
CA ALA A 369 -15.58 -25.66 -7.98
C ALA A 369 -16.32 -26.86 -7.38
N LEU A 370 -17.62 -26.70 -7.11
CA LEU A 370 -18.47 -27.76 -6.59
C LEU A 370 -18.53 -28.97 -7.54
N ALA A 371 -18.66 -28.74 -8.84
CA ALA A 371 -18.70 -29.80 -9.84
C ALA A 371 -17.41 -30.62 -9.89
N LEU A 372 -16.24 -29.98 -9.76
CA LEU A 372 -14.97 -30.69 -9.70
C LEU A 372 -14.81 -31.48 -8.39
N MET A 373 -15.19 -30.89 -7.25
CA MET A 373 -15.21 -31.59 -5.95
C MET A 373 -16.15 -32.80 -5.98
N ARG A 374 -17.32 -32.66 -6.61
CA ARG A 374 -18.27 -33.77 -6.81
C ARG A 374 -17.69 -34.86 -7.69
N GLY A 375 -16.98 -34.49 -8.77
CA GLY A 375 -16.26 -35.44 -9.61
C GLY A 375 -15.21 -36.24 -8.82
N ASN A 376 -14.47 -35.58 -7.91
CA ASN A 376 -13.52 -36.25 -7.01
C ASN A 376 -14.20 -37.19 -6.03
N TYR A 377 -15.36 -36.79 -5.50
CA TYR A 377 -16.17 -37.59 -4.59
C TYR A 377 -16.68 -38.87 -5.25
N GLU A 378 -17.27 -38.78 -6.44
CA GLU A 378 -17.80 -39.96 -7.16
C GLU A 378 -16.69 -40.92 -7.60
N ARG A 379 -15.52 -40.39 -8.00
CA ARG A 379 -14.33 -41.23 -8.27
C ARG A 379 -13.80 -41.92 -7.01
N GLY A 380 -13.96 -41.31 -5.85
CA GLY A 380 -13.65 -41.92 -4.56
C GLY A 380 -14.51 -43.16 -4.29
N LYS A 381 -15.81 -43.08 -4.57
CA LYS A 381 -16.74 -44.21 -4.43
C LYS A 381 -16.47 -45.36 -5.40
N ALA A 382 -16.11 -45.04 -6.64
CA ALA A 382 -15.84 -46.06 -7.67
C ALA A 382 -14.55 -46.87 -7.43
N GLY A 383 -13.67 -46.42 -6.51
CA GLY A 383 -12.38 -47.04 -6.19
C GLY A 383 -12.33 -47.87 -4.91
N GLU A 384 -13.41 -47.93 -4.12
CA GLU A 384 -13.52 -48.87 -3.00
C GLU A 384 -13.95 -50.24 -3.54
N PRO A 385 -13.14 -51.32 -3.38
CA PRO A 385 -13.65 -52.66 -3.63
C PRO A 385 -14.74 -52.96 -2.60
N SER A 386 -15.92 -53.35 -3.07
CA SER A 386 -16.98 -53.90 -2.23
C SER A 386 -16.41 -55.06 -1.39
N GLY A 387 -16.17 -54.81 -0.11
CA GLY A 387 -15.99 -55.83 0.93
C GLY A 387 -16.90 -55.43 2.09
N THR A 388 -17.90 -56.20 2.51
CA THR A 388 -18.19 -57.64 2.35
C THR A 388 -19.69 -57.82 2.37
#